data_AF-A0A5P9CHH6-F1
#
_entry.id   AF-A0A5P9CHH6-F1
#
_cell.length_a   1.000
_cell.length_b   1.000
_cell.length_c   1.000
_cell.angle_alpha   90.00
_cell.angle_beta   90.00
_cell.angle_gamma   90.00
#
_symmetry.space_group_name_H-M   'P 1'
#
loop_
_entity.id
_entity.type
_entity.pdbx_description
1 polymer ?
#
loop_
_entity_poly.entity_id
_entity_poly.type
_entity_poly.pdbx_seq_one_letter_code
_entity_poly.pdbx_strand_id
1 'polypeptide(L)'
;MRRGKFKPFWKLEHARPFNELRTWFSEKVTLDAYQDPLNSIMYVDDNFLSISTPYNNFRLAFFIPWVVAFWILLFLMVSDFGPNTGEISSANAMVQAKRELDIRGESYDPRDYVYYEMLVGDDGKSSLGEYLNAVSKYGGKLYIKRVYTDIVIICVLFVISLTSTLALLRFPRMADIYFDRRRRIVYTWRLGKVAACHFDNLGFRETANGLNLLLMSENKKRQYWPANFTVQPTGRPHLNTENDNTEFIAQVFAFMDKGKKAVITGERFERAYPKSYLFVDKKPDNFDYRVEEILKRDSELPALYAKHLF
;
A
#
# COMPACT_ATOMS: atom_id res chain seq x y z
N MET A 1 -21.77 -7.25 21.43
CA MET A 1 -23.18 -7.55 21.07
C MET A 1 -23.19 -8.34 19.77
N ARG A 2 -23.65 -9.60 19.76
CA ARG A 2 -23.80 -10.36 18.50
C ARG A 2 -25.13 -10.02 17.84
N ARG A 3 -25.15 -9.68 16.55
CA ARG A 3 -26.39 -9.44 15.79
C ARG A 3 -27.08 -10.78 15.49
N GLY A 4 -27.76 -11.32 16.50
CA GLY A 4 -28.49 -12.58 16.42
C GLY A 4 -29.65 -12.52 15.42
N LYS A 5 -29.41 -13.07 14.22
CA LYS A 5 -30.31 -13.50 13.11
C LYS A 5 -29.69 -13.28 11.72
N PHE A 6 -28.52 -12.64 11.62
CA PHE A 6 -27.82 -12.47 10.35
C PHE A 6 -26.82 -13.62 10.11
N LYS A 7 -26.59 -13.98 8.84
CA LYS A 7 -25.42 -14.81 8.43
C LYS A 7 -24.16 -14.25 9.12
N PRO A 8 -23.11 -15.05 9.41
CA PRO A 8 -21.87 -14.53 9.99
C PRO A 8 -21.43 -13.25 9.26
N PHE A 9 -21.02 -12.21 9.97
CA PHE A 9 -20.81 -10.87 9.39
C PHE A 9 -19.86 -10.89 8.17
N TRP A 10 -18.92 -11.84 8.12
CA TRP A 10 -17.99 -12.06 7.01
C TRP A 10 -18.57 -12.87 5.82
N LYS A 11 -19.82 -13.35 5.89
CA LYS A 11 -20.54 -14.13 4.87
C LYS A 11 -21.72 -13.36 4.25
N LEU A 12 -21.78 -12.04 4.39
CA LEU A 12 -22.75 -11.22 3.66
C LEU A 12 -22.35 -11.16 2.17
N GLU A 13 -22.99 -11.99 1.35
CA GLU A 13 -22.74 -12.08 -0.10
C GLU A 13 -23.20 -10.84 -0.88
N HIS A 14 -24.14 -10.06 -0.33
CA HIS A 14 -24.71 -8.89 -0.98
C HIS A 14 -24.67 -7.67 -0.06
N ALA A 15 -24.43 -6.51 -0.66
CA ALA A 15 -24.52 -5.22 0.02
C ALA A 15 -25.98 -4.90 0.38
N ARG A 16 -26.17 -4.16 1.47
CA ARG A 16 -27.49 -3.76 1.99
C ARG A 16 -27.57 -2.25 2.19
N PRO A 17 -28.76 -1.65 2.15
CA PRO A 17 -28.94 -0.26 2.56
C PRO A 17 -28.48 -0.05 4.00
N PHE A 18 -27.65 0.97 4.21
CA PHE A 18 -27.12 1.32 5.52
C PHE A 18 -28.23 1.61 6.52
N ASN A 19 -29.27 2.31 6.08
CA ASN A 19 -30.41 2.67 6.90
C ASN A 19 -31.23 1.49 7.45
N GLU A 20 -31.13 0.27 6.88
CA GLU A 20 -31.81 -0.91 7.46
C GLU A 20 -31.35 -1.18 8.90
N LEU A 21 -30.11 -0.82 9.22
CA LEU A 21 -29.55 -1.01 10.55
C LEU A 21 -30.05 0.04 11.55
N ARG A 22 -30.57 1.18 11.09
CA ARG A 22 -30.84 2.34 11.93
C ARG A 22 -31.79 2.03 13.08
N THR A 23 -32.90 1.34 12.79
CA THR A 23 -33.90 0.93 13.81
C THR A 23 -33.29 -0.02 14.85
N TRP A 24 -32.49 -0.98 14.39
CA TRP A 24 -31.82 -1.93 15.29
C TRP A 24 -30.85 -1.21 16.24
N PHE A 25 -30.09 -0.23 15.73
CA PHE A 25 -29.16 0.55 16.54
C PHE A 25 -29.87 1.49 17.51
N SER A 26 -30.93 2.19 17.08
CA SER A 26 -31.67 3.11 17.95
C SER A 26 -32.31 2.43 19.15
N GLU A 27 -32.70 1.16 19.01
CA GLU A 27 -33.37 0.40 20.08
C GLU A 27 -32.41 -0.31 21.02
N LYS A 28 -31.21 -0.68 20.54
CA LYS A 28 -30.33 -1.63 21.25
C LYS A 28 -28.96 -1.09 21.64
N VAL A 29 -28.55 0.04 21.10
CA VAL A 29 -27.21 0.61 21.35
C VAL A 29 -27.35 1.99 21.96
N THR A 30 -27.03 2.08 23.25
CA THR A 30 -26.79 3.36 23.93
C THR A 30 -25.31 3.70 23.77
N LEU A 31 -25.01 4.80 23.09
CA LEU A 31 -23.66 5.34 23.01
C LEU A 31 -23.47 6.44 24.03
N ASP A 32 -22.35 6.39 24.73
CA ASP A 32 -21.84 7.51 25.50
C ASP A 32 -21.04 8.44 24.58
N ALA A 33 -20.89 9.70 24.99
CA ALA A 33 -19.97 10.60 24.31
C ALA A 33 -18.53 10.27 24.71
N TYR A 34 -17.61 10.23 23.74
CA TYR A 34 -16.22 9.84 23.97
C TYR A 34 -15.28 11.07 24.00
N GLN A 35 -14.19 11.00 24.76
CA GLN A 35 -13.09 11.97 24.61
C GLN A 35 -12.26 11.66 23.36
N ASP A 36 -11.99 10.38 23.13
CA ASP A 36 -11.36 9.85 21.93
C ASP A 36 -12.30 8.81 21.30
N PRO A 37 -13.00 9.12 20.20
CA PRO A 37 -13.87 8.18 19.52
C PRO A 37 -13.05 7.08 18.83
N LEU A 38 -13.74 6.18 18.11
CA LEU A 38 -13.09 5.02 17.47
C LEU A 38 -11.90 5.41 16.59
N ASN A 39 -10.94 4.49 16.47
CA ASN A 39 -9.68 4.76 15.78
C ASN A 39 -9.81 5.18 14.32
N SER A 40 -10.89 4.76 13.68
CA SER A 40 -11.21 5.14 12.31
C SER A 40 -11.67 6.59 12.16
N ILE A 41 -12.21 7.21 13.22
CA ILE A 41 -12.72 8.58 13.20
C ILE A 41 -11.53 9.55 13.30
N MET A 42 -11.42 10.41 12.29
CA MET A 42 -10.31 11.36 12.17
C MET A 42 -10.72 12.78 12.55
N TYR A 43 -12.00 13.12 12.36
CA TYR A 43 -12.50 14.47 12.56
C TYR A 43 -13.97 14.44 12.97
N VAL A 44 -14.36 15.27 13.94
CA VAL A 44 -15.77 15.50 14.27
C VAL A 44 -15.97 16.98 14.62
N ASP A 45 -16.89 17.65 13.93
CA ASP A 45 -17.41 18.98 14.28
C ASP A 45 -18.94 19.02 14.16
N ASP A 46 -19.56 20.21 14.17
CA ASP A 46 -21.02 20.34 14.09
C ASP A 46 -21.65 19.82 12.79
N ASN A 47 -20.87 19.71 11.72
CA ASN A 47 -21.36 19.46 10.36
C ASN A 47 -20.80 18.17 9.76
N PHE A 48 -19.57 17.84 10.08
CA PHE A 48 -18.78 16.79 9.45
C PHE A 48 -18.26 15.79 10.47
N LEU A 49 -18.39 14.53 10.11
CA LEU A 49 -17.64 13.43 10.70
C LEU A 49 -16.78 12.84 9.58
N SER A 50 -15.46 12.78 9.78
CA SER A 50 -14.54 12.19 8.80
C SER A 50 -13.93 10.89 9.31
N ILE A 51 -13.79 9.95 8.37
CA ILE A 51 -13.41 8.57 8.64
C ILE A 51 -12.23 8.21 7.77
N SER A 52 -11.16 7.75 8.41
CA SER A 52 -9.98 7.23 7.74
C SER A 52 -10.30 5.98 6.95
N THR A 53 -9.56 5.84 5.86
CA THR A 53 -9.57 4.62 5.07
C THR A 53 -8.29 3.82 5.39
N PRO A 54 -8.27 2.50 5.14
CA PRO A 54 -7.09 1.66 5.36
C PRO A 54 -5.83 2.19 4.64
N TYR A 55 -6.04 2.94 3.56
CA TYR A 55 -4.99 3.61 2.81
C TYR A 55 -4.21 4.62 3.65
N ASN A 56 -4.70 5.12 4.79
CA ASN A 56 -3.92 6.02 5.65
C ASN A 56 -2.73 5.30 6.32
N ASN A 57 -2.85 4.00 6.61
CA ASN A 57 -1.79 3.20 7.26
C ASN A 57 -1.09 2.22 6.31
N PHE A 58 -1.60 2.06 5.09
CA PHE A 58 -1.09 1.09 4.11
C PHE A 58 0.42 1.21 3.84
N ARG A 59 0.94 2.45 3.76
CA ARG A 59 2.37 2.69 3.56
C ARG A 59 3.25 2.12 4.66
N LEU A 60 2.89 2.39 5.91
CA LEU A 60 3.67 1.94 7.06
C LEU A 60 3.58 0.43 7.22
N ALA A 61 2.36 -0.11 7.08
CA ALA A 61 2.12 -1.52 7.33
C ALA A 61 2.69 -2.43 6.22
N PHE A 62 2.67 -1.98 4.95
CA PHE A 62 3.03 -2.84 3.82
C PHE A 62 4.11 -2.22 2.95
N PHE A 63 3.91 -1.01 2.44
CA PHE A 63 4.74 -0.53 1.33
C PHE A 63 6.19 -0.19 1.71
N ILE A 64 6.41 0.46 2.85
CA ILE A 64 7.75 0.81 3.35
C ILE A 64 8.59 -0.46 3.64
N PRO A 65 8.07 -1.47 4.37
CA PRO A 65 8.79 -2.73 4.55
C PRO A 65 9.24 -3.37 3.23
N TRP A 66 8.39 -3.38 2.20
CA TRP A 66 8.75 -3.92 0.87
C TRP A 66 9.86 -3.12 0.19
N VAL A 67 9.79 -1.79 0.22
CA VAL A 67 10.84 -0.93 -0.36
C VAL A 67 12.18 -1.16 0.34
N VAL A 68 12.18 -1.22 1.68
CA VAL A 68 13.39 -1.50 2.46
C VAL A 68 13.94 -2.89 2.13
N ALA A 69 13.08 -3.90 2.02
CA ALA A 69 13.51 -5.25 1.64
C ALA A 69 14.18 -5.29 0.26
N PHE A 70 13.63 -4.60 -0.75
CA PHE A 70 14.25 -4.53 -2.08
C PHE A 70 15.62 -3.85 -2.04
N TRP A 71 15.78 -2.77 -1.27
CA TRP A 71 17.08 -2.13 -1.08
C TRP A 71 18.08 -3.04 -0.38
N ILE A 72 17.68 -3.73 0.70
CA ILE A 72 18.56 -4.68 1.39
C ILE A 72 19.02 -5.78 0.43
N LEU A 73 18.09 -6.39 -0.31
CA LEU A 73 18.42 -7.43 -1.28
C LEU A 73 19.36 -6.92 -2.38
N LEU A 74 19.11 -5.72 -2.90
CA LEU A 74 19.99 -5.09 -3.89
C LEU A 74 21.39 -4.87 -3.32
N PHE A 75 21.50 -4.31 -2.10
CA PHE A 75 22.80 -4.07 -1.47
C PHE A 75 23.57 -5.36 -1.22
N LEU A 76 22.90 -6.43 -0.77
CA LEU A 76 23.52 -7.74 -0.59
C LEU A 76 24.02 -8.31 -1.92
N MET A 77 23.23 -8.23 -2.99
CA MET A 77 23.68 -8.74 -4.29
C MET A 77 24.82 -7.90 -4.88
N VAL A 78 24.81 -6.58 -4.69
CA VAL A 78 25.89 -5.71 -5.17
C VAL A 78 27.15 -5.88 -4.32
N SER A 79 27.04 -6.08 -3.00
CA SER A 79 28.21 -6.30 -2.13
C SER A 79 28.92 -7.61 -2.44
N ASP A 80 28.16 -8.62 -2.85
CA ASP A 80 28.68 -9.95 -3.18
C ASP A 80 29.11 -10.06 -4.65
N PHE A 81 28.87 -9.03 -5.47
CA PHE A 81 29.20 -9.02 -6.89
C PHE A 81 30.60 -8.48 -7.16
N GLY A 82 31.40 -9.27 -7.86
CA GLY A 82 32.76 -8.93 -8.27
C GLY A 82 33.80 -9.94 -7.78
N PRO A 83 35.09 -9.61 -7.93
CA PRO A 83 36.16 -10.51 -7.52
C PRO A 83 36.17 -10.63 -6.00
N ASN A 84 36.05 -11.86 -5.48
CA ASN A 84 36.16 -12.09 -4.05
C ASN A 84 37.64 -12.24 -3.62
N THR A 85 37.93 -12.05 -2.33
CA THR A 85 39.30 -12.11 -1.80
C THR A 85 39.98 -13.47 -2.04
N GLY A 86 39.22 -14.56 -2.07
CA GLY A 86 39.72 -15.90 -2.39
C GLY A 86 40.13 -16.03 -3.86
N GLU A 87 39.32 -15.52 -4.79
CA GLU A 87 39.62 -15.47 -6.22
C GLU A 87 40.87 -14.61 -6.48
N ILE A 88 40.97 -13.44 -5.85
CA ILE A 88 42.15 -12.56 -5.95
C ILE A 88 43.40 -13.24 -5.39
N SER A 89 43.30 -13.87 -4.21
CA SER A 89 44.43 -14.58 -3.60
C SER A 89 44.89 -15.77 -4.45
N SER A 90 43.94 -16.55 -5.00
CA SER A 90 44.24 -17.68 -5.87
C SER A 90 44.90 -17.21 -7.16
N ALA A 91 44.39 -16.13 -7.74
CA ALA A 91 44.95 -15.55 -8.95
C ALA A 91 46.37 -15.00 -8.72
N ASN A 92 46.62 -14.31 -7.61
CA ASN A 92 47.97 -13.86 -7.24
C ASN A 92 48.94 -15.04 -7.05
N ALA A 93 48.50 -16.15 -6.44
CA ALA A 93 49.31 -17.35 -6.30
C ALA A 93 49.66 -17.98 -7.65
N MET A 94 48.70 -18.05 -8.58
CA MET A 94 48.94 -18.55 -9.94
C MET A 94 49.90 -17.65 -10.72
N VAL A 95 49.78 -16.33 -10.58
CA VAL A 95 50.70 -15.36 -11.20
C VAL A 95 52.12 -15.52 -10.63
N GLN A 96 52.26 -15.78 -9.32
CA GLN A 96 53.56 -16.09 -8.71
C GLN A 96 54.14 -17.42 -9.20
N ALA A 97 53.33 -18.47 -9.27
CA ALA A 97 53.76 -19.78 -9.79
C ALA A 97 54.28 -19.67 -11.23
N LYS A 98 53.61 -18.90 -12.09
CA LYS A 98 54.09 -18.60 -13.45
C LYS A 98 55.49 -17.97 -13.43
N ARG A 99 55.70 -16.95 -12.59
CA ARG A 99 57.02 -16.29 -12.47
C ARG A 99 58.11 -17.25 -12.02
N GLU A 100 57.81 -18.19 -11.13
CA GLU A 100 58.77 -19.21 -10.72
C GLU A 100 59.13 -20.19 -11.85
N LEU A 101 58.15 -20.60 -12.66
CA LEU A 101 58.39 -21.45 -13.84
C LEU A 101 59.23 -20.73 -14.88
N ASP A 102 58.97 -19.44 -15.13
CA ASP A 102 59.78 -18.59 -16.00
C ASP A 102 61.25 -18.53 -15.54
N ILE A 103 61.50 -18.38 -14.23
CA ILE A 103 62.85 -18.37 -13.64
C ILE A 103 63.55 -19.71 -13.80
N ARG A 104 62.82 -20.82 -13.64
CA ARG A 104 63.35 -22.19 -13.79
C ARG A 104 63.53 -22.62 -15.25
N GLY A 105 63.01 -21.85 -16.21
CA GLY A 105 63.05 -22.17 -17.63
C GLY A 105 62.17 -23.37 -18.01
N GLU A 106 61.15 -23.66 -17.21
CA GLU A 106 60.21 -24.76 -17.47
C GLU A 106 59.12 -24.33 -18.46
N SER A 107 58.75 -25.22 -19.38
CA SER A 107 57.68 -24.97 -20.34
C SER A 107 56.31 -25.06 -19.67
N TYR A 108 55.46 -24.07 -19.90
CA TYR A 108 54.04 -24.07 -19.53
C TYR A 108 53.19 -23.48 -20.66
N ASP A 109 51.88 -23.74 -20.67
CA ASP A 109 50.96 -23.08 -21.61
C ASP A 109 50.63 -21.66 -21.10
N PRO A 110 51.00 -20.60 -21.83
CA PRO A 110 50.71 -19.23 -21.42
C PRO A 110 49.21 -18.99 -21.22
N ARG A 111 48.34 -19.69 -21.95
CA ARG A 111 46.87 -19.50 -21.87
C ARG A 111 46.30 -19.83 -20.51
N ASP A 112 46.95 -20.73 -19.76
CA ASP A 112 46.49 -21.15 -18.43
C ASP A 112 46.59 -20.02 -17.40
N TYR A 113 47.45 -19.02 -17.65
CA TYR A 113 47.73 -17.92 -16.72
C TYR A 113 47.14 -16.57 -17.14
N VAL A 114 46.80 -16.38 -18.41
CA VAL A 114 46.26 -15.09 -18.93
C VAL A 114 45.00 -14.66 -18.20
N TYR A 115 44.12 -15.59 -17.82
CA TYR A 115 42.94 -15.28 -17.02
C TYR A 115 43.30 -14.65 -15.67
N TYR A 116 44.25 -15.25 -14.94
CA TYR A 116 44.65 -14.79 -13.62
C TYR A 116 45.39 -13.47 -13.67
N GLU A 117 46.25 -13.27 -14.66
CA GLU A 117 46.95 -12.00 -14.90
C GLU A 117 45.96 -10.86 -15.20
N MET A 118 44.98 -11.11 -16.08
CA MET A 118 43.94 -10.11 -16.36
C MET A 118 43.01 -9.86 -15.17
N LEU A 119 42.80 -10.88 -14.32
CA LEU A 119 41.93 -10.75 -13.16
C LEU A 119 42.57 -9.85 -12.11
N VAL A 120 43.84 -10.04 -11.76
CA VAL A 120 44.48 -9.26 -10.68
C VAL A 120 45.02 -7.91 -11.12
N GLY A 121 45.22 -7.70 -12.42
CA GLY A 121 45.80 -6.47 -12.95
C GLY A 121 47.26 -6.27 -12.54
N ASP A 122 47.80 -5.08 -12.82
CA ASP A 122 49.20 -4.74 -12.50
C ASP A 122 49.43 -4.48 -11.00
N ASP A 123 48.36 -4.16 -10.26
CA ASP A 123 48.41 -3.79 -8.84
C ASP A 123 48.12 -4.97 -7.89
N GLY A 124 47.73 -6.12 -8.43
CA GLY A 124 47.43 -7.34 -7.68
C GLY A 124 46.08 -7.31 -6.94
N LYS A 125 45.23 -6.29 -7.13
CA LYS A 125 44.03 -6.04 -6.32
C LYS A 125 42.70 -6.19 -7.05
N SER A 126 42.69 -6.42 -8.35
CA SER A 126 41.50 -6.66 -9.19
C SER A 126 40.40 -5.61 -9.06
N SER A 127 40.25 -4.77 -10.08
CA SER A 127 39.08 -3.90 -10.23
C SER A 127 37.89 -4.64 -10.85
N LEU A 128 36.68 -4.10 -10.67
CA LEU A 128 35.45 -4.62 -11.29
C LEU A 128 35.56 -4.69 -12.83
N GLY A 129 36.27 -3.74 -13.44
CA GLY A 129 36.50 -3.72 -14.89
C GLY A 129 37.46 -4.84 -15.35
N GLU A 130 38.55 -5.04 -14.61
CA GLU A 130 39.51 -6.13 -14.84
C GLU A 130 38.85 -7.50 -14.66
N TYR A 131 38.07 -7.67 -13.59
CA TYR A 131 37.23 -8.84 -13.35
C TYR A 131 36.32 -9.15 -14.55
N LEU A 132 35.49 -8.19 -14.98
CA LEU A 132 34.56 -8.41 -16.09
C LEU A 132 35.28 -8.70 -17.41
N ASN A 133 36.42 -8.05 -17.66
CA ASN A 133 37.24 -8.28 -18.85
C ASN A 133 37.88 -9.68 -18.83
N ALA A 134 38.46 -10.10 -17.69
CA ALA A 134 39.05 -11.42 -17.50
C ALA A 134 38.00 -12.53 -17.67
N VAL A 135 36.84 -12.39 -17.00
CA VAL A 135 35.75 -13.36 -17.08
C VAL A 135 35.17 -13.45 -18.48
N SER A 136 34.86 -12.33 -19.13
CA SER A 136 34.22 -12.35 -20.46
C SER A 136 35.11 -12.94 -21.56
N LYS A 137 36.43 -12.74 -21.49
CA LYS A 137 37.37 -13.21 -22.52
C LYS A 137 37.91 -14.61 -22.27
N TYR A 138 38.16 -14.96 -21.02
CA TYR A 138 38.89 -16.19 -20.66
C TYR A 138 38.15 -17.07 -19.65
N GLY A 139 37.02 -16.61 -19.10
CA GLY A 139 36.23 -17.40 -18.16
C GLY A 139 35.59 -18.63 -18.81
N GLY A 140 35.34 -19.66 -18.01
CA GLY A 140 34.58 -20.82 -18.47
C GLY A 140 33.15 -20.43 -18.86
N LYS A 141 32.58 -21.06 -19.89
CA LYS A 141 31.22 -20.74 -20.42
C LYS A 141 30.14 -20.69 -19.32
N LEU A 142 30.20 -21.61 -18.36
CA LEU A 142 29.24 -21.65 -17.24
C LEU A 142 29.42 -20.47 -16.28
N TYR A 143 30.67 -20.10 -16.00
CA TYR A 143 31.00 -18.97 -15.12
C TYR A 143 30.63 -17.63 -15.76
N ILE A 144 30.94 -17.45 -17.05
CA ILE A 144 30.48 -16.30 -17.85
C ILE A 144 28.95 -16.16 -17.74
N LYS A 145 28.21 -17.25 -17.99
CA LYS A 145 26.75 -17.24 -17.92
C LYS A 145 26.23 -16.85 -16.53
N ARG A 146 26.88 -17.31 -15.47
CA ARG A 146 26.56 -16.95 -14.08
C ARG A 146 26.74 -15.45 -13.84
N VAL A 147 27.91 -14.90 -14.18
CA VAL A 147 28.19 -13.46 -14.01
C VAL A 147 27.21 -12.59 -14.79
N TYR A 148 26.89 -12.95 -16.04
CA TYR A 148 25.86 -12.23 -16.80
C TYR A 148 24.47 -12.33 -16.16
N THR A 149 24.12 -13.48 -15.59
CA THR A 149 22.84 -13.67 -14.90
C THR A 149 22.78 -12.82 -13.64
N ASP A 150 23.86 -12.74 -12.87
CA ASP A 150 23.97 -11.90 -11.67
C ASP A 150 23.80 -10.40 -12.04
N ILE A 151 24.46 -9.94 -13.11
CA ILE A 151 24.28 -8.57 -13.64
C ILE A 151 22.81 -8.30 -14.00
N VAL A 152 22.16 -9.23 -14.70
CA VAL A 152 20.75 -9.07 -15.09
C VAL A 152 19.85 -8.99 -13.86
N ILE A 153 20.06 -9.85 -12.86
CA ILE A 153 19.28 -9.84 -11.61
C ILE A 153 19.49 -8.52 -10.86
N ILE A 154 20.74 -8.06 -10.72
CA ILE A 154 21.06 -6.78 -10.08
C ILE A 154 20.37 -5.62 -10.79
N CYS A 155 20.42 -5.58 -12.13
CA CYS A 155 19.73 -4.56 -12.93
C CYS A 155 18.22 -4.58 -12.71
N VAL A 156 17.59 -5.75 -12.70
CA VAL A 156 16.15 -5.89 -12.44
C VAL A 156 15.80 -5.43 -11.02
N LEU A 157 16.57 -5.86 -10.00
CA LEU A 157 16.37 -5.42 -8.62
C LEU A 157 16.58 -3.92 -8.45
N PHE A 158 17.55 -3.33 -9.15
CA PHE A 158 17.77 -1.89 -9.16
C PHE A 158 16.56 -1.15 -9.71
N VAL A 159 16.00 -1.58 -10.85
CA VAL A 159 14.79 -0.99 -11.42
C VAL A 159 13.60 -1.13 -10.47
N ILE A 160 13.40 -2.29 -9.85
CA ILE A 160 12.32 -2.51 -8.86
C ILE A 160 12.51 -1.60 -7.63
N SER A 161 13.73 -1.51 -7.09
CA SER A 161 14.05 -0.68 -5.92
C SER A 161 13.83 0.81 -6.22
N LEU A 162 14.28 1.27 -7.39
CA LEU A 162 14.12 2.65 -7.84
C LEU A 162 12.65 3.00 -8.07
N THR A 163 11.93 2.18 -8.84
CA THR A 163 10.51 2.42 -9.16
C THR A 163 9.63 2.36 -7.92
N SER A 164 9.86 1.42 -7.01
CA SER A 164 9.13 1.34 -5.74
C SER A 164 9.42 2.52 -4.82
N THR A 165 10.66 3.01 -4.78
CA THR A 165 11.03 4.23 -4.05
C THR A 165 10.33 5.47 -4.64
N LEU A 166 10.36 5.63 -5.96
CA LEU A 166 9.66 6.73 -6.64
C LEU A 166 8.15 6.68 -6.38
N ALA A 167 7.55 5.49 -6.41
CA ALA A 167 6.16 5.29 -6.04
C ALA A 167 5.89 5.66 -4.55
N LEU A 168 6.76 5.27 -3.63
CA LEU A 168 6.67 5.64 -2.21
C LEU A 168 6.74 7.16 -2.00
N LEU A 169 7.52 7.87 -2.81
CA LEU A 169 7.56 9.33 -2.77
C LEU A 169 6.34 9.95 -3.46
N ARG A 170 5.84 9.34 -4.55
CA ARG A 170 4.85 9.96 -5.45
C ARG A 170 3.38 9.64 -5.15
N PHE A 171 3.05 8.58 -4.43
CA PHE A 171 1.64 8.28 -4.14
C PHE A 171 1.05 9.24 -3.07
N PRO A 172 -0.13 9.84 -3.28
CA PRO A 172 -0.75 10.67 -2.25
C PRO A 172 -1.42 9.83 -1.16
N ARG A 173 -1.66 10.44 0.01
CA ARG A 173 -2.63 9.94 0.98
C ARG A 173 -4.03 10.14 0.40
N MET A 174 -4.84 9.09 0.34
CA MET A 174 -6.23 9.22 -0.11
C MET A 174 -7.03 10.09 0.85
N ALA A 175 -8.06 10.76 0.34
CA ALA A 175 -8.97 11.50 1.19
C ALA A 175 -9.74 10.57 2.14
N ASP A 176 -10.16 11.14 3.25
CA ASP A 176 -11.05 10.48 4.19
C ASP A 176 -12.48 10.45 3.61
N ILE A 177 -13.35 9.68 4.25
CA ILE A 177 -14.78 9.65 3.94
C ILE A 177 -15.46 10.66 4.85
N TYR A 178 -16.19 11.61 4.26
CA TYR A 178 -16.86 12.67 4.98
C TYR A 178 -18.36 12.40 5.03
N PHE A 179 -18.92 12.44 6.23
CA PHE A 179 -20.34 12.41 6.50
C PHE A 179 -20.78 13.84 6.80
N ASP A 180 -21.52 14.45 5.88
CA ASP A 180 -22.07 15.79 6.02
C ASP A 180 -23.50 15.69 6.55
N ARG A 181 -23.65 16.09 7.82
CA ARG A 181 -24.92 16.08 8.53
C ARG A 181 -25.91 17.09 7.96
N ARG A 182 -25.47 18.29 7.56
CA ARG A 182 -26.37 19.36 7.08
C ARG A 182 -27.00 18.97 5.75
N ARG A 183 -26.19 18.46 4.82
CA ARG A 183 -26.65 18.03 3.49
C ARG A 183 -27.22 16.61 3.50
N ARG A 184 -27.03 15.84 4.58
CA ARG A 184 -27.40 14.42 4.68
C ARG A 184 -26.75 13.57 3.57
N ILE A 185 -25.48 13.85 3.27
CA ILE A 185 -24.70 13.14 2.24
C ILE A 185 -23.42 12.55 2.79
N VAL A 186 -22.89 11.57 2.08
CA VAL A 186 -21.56 10.99 2.31
C VAL A 186 -20.75 11.18 1.05
N TYR A 187 -19.52 11.66 1.17
CA TYR A 187 -18.65 11.87 0.01
C TYR A 187 -17.17 11.63 0.30
N THR A 188 -16.41 11.41 -0.76
CA THR A 188 -14.95 11.29 -0.73
C THR A 188 -14.36 11.52 -2.12
N TRP A 189 -13.05 11.62 -2.23
CA TRP A 189 -12.34 11.67 -3.51
C TRP A 189 -11.06 10.84 -3.48
N ARG A 190 -10.73 10.26 -4.64
CA ARG A 190 -9.50 9.49 -4.84
C ARG A 190 -8.97 9.67 -6.26
N LEU A 191 -7.73 10.11 -6.38
CA LEU A 191 -6.99 10.25 -7.64
C LEU A 191 -7.79 11.01 -8.70
N GLY A 192 -8.37 12.16 -8.30
CA GLY A 192 -9.16 13.02 -9.18
C GLY A 192 -10.62 12.59 -9.42
N LYS A 193 -11.05 11.44 -8.88
CA LYS A 193 -12.43 10.95 -8.96
C LYS A 193 -13.21 11.30 -7.70
N VAL A 194 -14.46 11.68 -7.88
CA VAL A 194 -15.41 11.97 -6.80
C VAL A 194 -16.33 10.77 -6.60
N ALA A 195 -16.66 10.49 -5.35
CA ALA A 195 -17.73 9.59 -4.98
C ALA A 195 -18.64 10.24 -3.93
N ALA A 196 -19.94 10.10 -4.11
CA ALA A 196 -20.95 10.67 -3.22
C ALA A 196 -22.26 9.87 -3.26
N CYS A 197 -23.05 9.97 -2.20
CA CYS A 197 -24.46 9.59 -2.19
C CYS A 197 -25.16 10.31 -1.02
N HIS A 198 -26.49 10.40 -1.08
CA HIS A 198 -27.29 10.68 0.09
C HIS A 198 -27.05 9.57 1.13
N PHE A 199 -27.01 9.96 2.40
CA PHE A 199 -26.80 9.05 3.51
C PHE A 199 -27.84 7.93 3.50
N ASP A 200 -29.07 8.24 3.06
CA ASP A 200 -30.15 7.27 3.03
C ASP A 200 -29.99 6.20 1.95
N ASN A 201 -29.21 6.49 0.91
CA ASN A 201 -28.90 5.58 -0.20
C ASN A 201 -27.55 4.85 -0.02
N LEU A 202 -26.83 5.12 1.07
CA LEU A 202 -25.53 4.52 1.33
C LEU A 202 -25.67 2.99 1.42
N GLY A 203 -24.85 2.26 0.68
CA GLY A 203 -24.77 0.81 0.81
C GLY A 203 -23.66 0.40 1.79
N PHE A 204 -23.81 -0.75 2.45
CA PHE A 204 -22.72 -1.34 3.23
C PHE A 204 -22.63 -2.85 3.06
N ARG A 205 -21.45 -3.37 3.36
CA ARG A 205 -21.17 -4.80 3.48
C ARG A 205 -20.08 -5.04 4.51
N GLU A 206 -20.32 -5.96 5.44
CA GLU A 206 -19.30 -6.38 6.40
C GLU A 206 -18.42 -7.48 5.78
N THR A 207 -17.11 -7.39 6.04
CA THR A 207 -16.12 -8.36 5.60
C THR A 207 -15.15 -8.65 6.74
N ALA A 208 -14.32 -9.69 6.59
CA ALA A 208 -13.26 -10.00 7.57
C ALA A 208 -12.27 -8.84 7.76
N ASN A 209 -12.12 -7.97 6.74
CA ASN A 209 -11.18 -6.85 6.75
C ASN A 209 -11.81 -5.53 7.24
N GLY A 210 -13.06 -5.53 7.71
CA GLY A 210 -13.80 -4.35 8.16
C GLY A 210 -15.12 -4.13 7.41
N LEU A 211 -15.56 -2.87 7.34
CA LEU A 211 -16.81 -2.45 6.72
C LEU A 211 -16.56 -1.82 5.35
N ASN A 212 -17.20 -2.32 4.30
CA ASN A 212 -17.19 -1.69 2.99
C ASN A 212 -18.42 -0.80 2.85
N LEU A 213 -18.19 0.49 2.62
CA LEU A 213 -19.22 1.46 2.25
C LEU A 213 -19.29 1.56 0.72
N LEU A 214 -20.50 1.62 0.18
CA LEU A 214 -20.75 1.73 -1.26
C LEU A 214 -21.34 3.09 -1.57
N LEU A 215 -20.62 3.83 -2.42
CA LEU A 215 -20.99 5.16 -2.90
C LEU A 215 -21.04 5.14 -4.43
N MET A 216 -21.83 6.02 -5.03
CA MET A 216 -21.73 6.26 -6.47
C MET A 216 -20.46 7.04 -6.76
N SER A 217 -19.65 6.54 -7.68
CA SER A 217 -18.36 7.12 -8.06
C SER A 217 -18.30 7.36 -9.56
N GLU A 218 -17.51 8.34 -9.97
CA GLU A 218 -17.20 8.51 -11.39
C GLU A 218 -16.42 7.31 -11.93
N ASN A 219 -16.82 6.85 -13.11
CA ASN A 219 -16.26 5.68 -13.76
C ASN A 219 -15.94 5.98 -15.23
N LYS A 220 -14.73 5.58 -15.67
CA LYS A 220 -14.29 5.77 -17.06
C LYS A 220 -15.17 5.08 -18.10
N LYS A 221 -15.81 3.94 -17.76
CA LYS A 221 -16.59 3.13 -18.72
C LYS A 221 -18.09 3.43 -18.72
N ARG A 222 -18.65 3.71 -17.54
CA ARG A 222 -20.11 3.86 -17.34
C ARG A 222 -20.54 5.26 -16.92
N GLN A 223 -19.62 6.23 -17.00
CA GLN A 223 -19.72 7.59 -16.46
C GLN A 223 -19.84 7.62 -14.92
N TYR A 224 -20.78 6.86 -14.35
CA TYR A 224 -20.96 6.65 -12.92
C TYR A 224 -21.13 5.16 -12.60
N TRP A 225 -20.57 4.70 -11.48
CA TRP A 225 -20.66 3.31 -11.04
C TRP A 225 -20.46 3.20 -9.52
N PRO A 226 -21.11 2.25 -8.84
CA PRO A 226 -20.84 2.00 -7.43
C PRO A 226 -19.37 1.62 -7.19
N ALA A 227 -18.77 2.21 -6.17
CA ALA A 227 -17.41 1.92 -5.74
C ALA A 227 -17.38 1.58 -4.25
N ASN A 228 -16.50 0.63 -3.91
CA ASN A 228 -16.30 0.15 -2.54
C ASN A 228 -15.24 0.99 -1.82
N PHE A 229 -15.59 1.46 -0.64
CA PHE A 229 -14.72 2.20 0.27
C PHE A 229 -14.64 1.44 1.60
N THR A 230 -13.56 0.68 1.77
CA THR A 230 -13.31 -0.03 3.02
C THR A 230 -13.00 0.96 4.15
N VAL A 231 -13.58 0.68 5.31
CA VAL A 231 -13.34 1.32 6.60
C VAL A 231 -12.92 0.22 7.58
N GLN A 232 -11.91 0.52 8.39
CA GLN A 232 -11.41 -0.37 9.43
C GLN A 232 -11.62 0.30 10.77
N PRO A 233 -12.72 0.02 11.49
CA PRO A 233 -13.04 0.64 12.77
C PRO A 233 -11.89 0.66 13.78
N THR A 234 -11.07 -0.39 13.81
CA THR A 234 -9.93 -0.48 14.73
C THR A 234 -8.69 0.28 14.26
N GLY A 235 -8.70 0.79 13.03
CA GLY A 235 -7.55 1.41 12.35
C GLY A 235 -6.49 0.40 11.89
N ARG A 236 -6.75 -0.91 12.03
CA ARG A 236 -5.81 -1.99 11.73
C ARG A 236 -6.35 -2.91 10.63
N PRO A 237 -5.52 -3.27 9.62
CA PRO A 237 -5.96 -4.09 8.49
C PRO A 237 -6.53 -5.48 8.80
N HIS A 238 -6.03 -6.12 9.86
CA HIS A 238 -6.29 -7.54 10.12
C HIS A 238 -7.06 -7.80 11.43
N LEU A 239 -7.47 -6.75 12.14
CA LEU A 239 -8.04 -6.86 13.48
C LEU A 239 -9.38 -6.11 13.55
N ASN A 240 -10.37 -6.50 12.75
CA ASN A 240 -11.72 -5.94 12.84
C ASN A 240 -12.68 -7.01 13.35
N THR A 241 -13.44 -6.69 14.39
CA THR A 241 -14.48 -7.56 14.93
C THR A 241 -15.87 -7.03 14.57
N GLU A 242 -16.88 -7.89 14.69
CA GLU A 242 -18.29 -7.49 14.55
C GLU A 242 -18.68 -6.38 15.53
N ASN A 243 -18.12 -6.42 16.74
CA ASN A 243 -18.39 -5.40 17.75
C ASN A 243 -17.83 -4.05 17.32
N ASP A 244 -16.62 -4.00 16.77
CA ASP A 244 -16.01 -2.73 16.32
C ASP A 244 -16.79 -2.15 15.14
N ASN A 245 -17.23 -2.99 14.20
CA ASN A 245 -18.13 -2.58 13.12
C ASN A 245 -19.46 -2.05 13.66
N THR A 246 -20.00 -2.69 14.70
CA THR A 246 -21.26 -2.29 15.34
C THR A 246 -21.12 -0.93 16.02
N GLU A 247 -20.08 -0.75 16.82
CA GLU A 247 -19.82 0.52 17.50
C GLU A 247 -19.58 1.66 16.49
N PHE A 248 -18.83 1.39 15.42
CA PHE A 248 -18.60 2.34 14.34
C PHE A 248 -19.92 2.81 13.69
N ILE A 249 -20.77 1.86 13.29
CA ILE A 249 -22.05 2.18 12.65
C ILE A 249 -22.94 2.97 13.61
N ALA A 250 -22.96 2.59 14.89
CA ALA A 250 -23.71 3.32 15.91
C ALA A 250 -23.24 4.78 16.01
N GLN A 251 -21.93 5.04 16.04
CA GLN A 251 -21.38 6.39 16.16
C GLN A 251 -21.71 7.24 14.93
N VAL A 252 -21.68 6.66 13.73
CA VAL A 252 -22.12 7.32 12.50
C VAL A 252 -23.60 7.70 12.57
N PHE A 253 -24.50 6.79 13.00
CA PHE A 253 -25.91 7.13 13.16
C PHE A 253 -26.15 8.19 14.23
N ALA A 254 -25.51 8.06 15.39
CA ALA A 254 -25.59 9.03 16.47
C ALA A 254 -25.17 10.43 16.00
N PHE A 255 -24.08 10.51 15.24
CA PHE A 255 -23.64 11.76 14.63
C PHE A 255 -24.67 12.32 13.65
N MET A 256 -25.10 11.52 12.67
CA MET A 256 -26.01 11.99 11.61
C MET A 256 -27.37 12.45 12.15
N ASP A 257 -27.80 11.90 13.29
CA ASP A 257 -29.09 12.22 13.88
C ASP A 257 -28.97 13.32 14.94
N LYS A 258 -28.09 13.11 15.94
CA LYS A 258 -27.98 13.95 17.14
C LYS A 258 -26.81 14.95 17.10
N GLY A 259 -25.91 14.84 16.11
CA GLY A 259 -24.75 15.71 15.94
C GLY A 259 -23.57 15.34 16.85
N LYS A 260 -22.57 16.23 16.90
CA LYS A 260 -21.28 15.95 17.57
C LYS A 260 -21.39 15.52 19.03
N LYS A 261 -22.34 16.08 19.79
CA LYS A 261 -22.52 15.81 21.23
C LYS A 261 -22.86 14.35 21.54
N ALA A 262 -23.31 13.58 20.54
CA ALA A 262 -23.59 12.16 20.69
C ALA A 262 -22.39 11.26 20.38
N VAL A 263 -21.27 11.82 19.95
CA VAL A 263 -20.04 11.08 19.62
C VAL A 263 -18.86 11.57 20.44
N ILE A 264 -18.73 12.89 20.62
CA ILE A 264 -17.62 13.51 21.32
C ILE A 264 -18.08 14.37 22.51
N THR A 265 -17.24 14.41 23.55
CA THR A 265 -17.44 15.25 24.74
C THR A 265 -16.95 16.68 24.54
N GLY A 266 -15.94 16.88 23.68
CA GLY A 266 -15.37 18.20 23.37
C GLY A 266 -16.12 18.98 22.28
N GLU A 267 -15.65 20.20 22.01
CA GLU A 267 -16.25 21.06 20.96
C GLU A 267 -15.91 20.61 19.53
N ARG A 268 -14.73 20.02 19.35
CA ARG A 268 -14.18 19.51 18.09
C ARG A 268 -13.19 18.40 18.41
N PHE A 269 -13.17 17.36 17.58
CA PHE A 269 -12.17 16.30 17.65
C PHE A 269 -11.37 16.24 16.35
N GLU A 270 -10.05 16.08 16.46
CA GLU A 270 -9.16 15.91 15.31
C GLU A 270 -8.00 14.99 15.68
N ARG A 271 -7.79 13.96 14.87
CA ARG A 271 -6.74 12.95 15.06
C ARG A 271 -5.54 13.25 14.15
N ALA A 272 -4.34 13.11 14.71
CA ALA A 272 -3.11 13.26 13.94
C ALA A 272 -2.99 12.16 12.87
N TYR A 273 -2.70 12.57 11.64
CA TYR A 273 -2.46 11.62 10.54
C TYR A 273 -1.07 10.99 10.62
N PRO A 274 -0.89 9.77 10.06
CA PRO A 274 0.42 9.17 9.90
C PRO A 274 1.35 10.04 9.04
N LYS A 275 2.58 10.26 9.50
CA LYS A 275 3.60 11.07 8.80
C LYS A 275 4.29 10.34 7.63
N SER A 276 3.75 9.21 7.17
CA SER A 276 4.32 8.38 6.10
C SER A 276 3.95 8.84 4.68
N TYR A 277 3.10 9.85 4.58
CA TYR A 277 2.71 10.47 3.33
C TYR A 277 3.30 11.87 3.22
N LEU A 278 3.90 12.17 2.06
CA LEU A 278 4.47 13.49 1.78
C LEU A 278 3.40 14.51 1.37
N PHE A 279 2.28 14.03 0.84
CA PHE A 279 1.17 14.88 0.41
C PHE A 279 -0.15 14.10 0.43
N VAL A 280 -1.23 14.88 0.46
CA VAL A 280 -2.61 14.39 0.43
C VAL A 280 -3.16 14.54 -0.98
N ASP A 281 -4.07 13.64 -1.36
CA ASP A 281 -4.75 13.68 -2.64
C ASP A 281 -5.53 14.98 -2.78
N LYS A 282 -5.27 15.69 -3.88
CA LYS A 282 -5.85 17.01 -4.09
C LYS A 282 -7.36 16.85 -4.31
N LYS A 283 -8.13 17.69 -3.62
CA LYS A 283 -9.56 17.81 -3.87
C LYS A 283 -9.76 18.15 -5.35
N PRO A 284 -10.56 17.39 -6.12
CA PRO A 284 -10.72 17.61 -7.54
C PRO A 284 -11.33 18.98 -7.86
N ASP A 285 -11.01 19.53 -9.04
CA ASP A 285 -11.63 20.77 -9.51
C ASP A 285 -13.14 20.60 -9.71
N ASN A 286 -13.88 21.70 -9.48
CA ASN A 286 -15.35 21.74 -9.52
C ASN A 286 -16.02 20.66 -8.64
N PHE A 287 -15.40 20.35 -7.50
CA PHE A 287 -15.83 19.28 -6.61
C PHE A 287 -17.32 19.34 -6.27
N ASP A 288 -17.81 20.49 -5.81
CA ASP A 288 -19.19 20.61 -5.33
C ASP A 288 -20.19 20.38 -6.45
N TYR A 289 -19.93 20.90 -7.65
CA TYR A 289 -20.73 20.62 -8.85
C TYR A 289 -20.74 19.13 -9.20
N ARG A 290 -19.59 18.46 -9.12
CA ARG A 290 -19.46 17.02 -9.41
C ARG A 290 -20.18 16.17 -8.37
N VAL A 291 -20.16 16.56 -7.11
CA VAL A 291 -20.96 15.92 -6.05
C VAL A 291 -22.44 16.05 -6.40
N GLU A 292 -22.94 17.25 -6.70
CA GLU A 292 -24.35 17.45 -7.08
C GLU A 292 -24.76 16.63 -8.30
N GLU A 293 -23.89 16.52 -9.31
CA GLU A 293 -24.14 15.67 -10.47
C GLU A 293 -24.24 14.18 -10.12
N ILE A 294 -23.43 13.70 -9.19
CA ILE A 294 -23.51 12.31 -8.70
C ILE A 294 -24.81 12.10 -7.91
N LEU A 295 -25.17 13.06 -7.04
CA LEU A 295 -26.35 12.98 -6.18
C LEU A 295 -27.67 12.92 -6.96
N LYS A 296 -27.73 13.46 -8.20
CA LYS A 296 -28.92 13.31 -9.07
C LYS A 296 -29.22 11.87 -9.48
N ARG A 297 -28.23 10.97 -9.35
CA ARG A 297 -28.27 9.58 -9.88
C ARG A 297 -28.16 8.54 -8.77
N ASP A 298 -28.00 8.97 -7.53
CA ASP A 298 -27.70 8.06 -6.42
C ASP A 298 -28.92 7.24 -5.96
N SER A 299 -30.14 7.62 -6.39
CA SER A 299 -31.36 6.82 -6.19
C SER A 299 -31.31 5.46 -6.88
N GLU A 300 -30.43 5.28 -7.87
CA GLU A 300 -30.18 3.99 -8.53
C GLU A 300 -29.25 3.10 -7.70
N LEU A 301 -28.45 3.67 -6.79
CA LEU A 301 -27.43 2.98 -6.02
C LEU A 301 -28.00 1.78 -5.24
N PRO A 302 -29.16 1.87 -4.55
CA PRO A 302 -29.77 0.73 -3.88
C PRO A 302 -30.06 -0.48 -4.77
N ALA A 303 -30.58 -0.22 -5.97
CA ALA A 303 -30.83 -1.29 -6.93
C ALA A 303 -29.52 -1.89 -7.46
N LEU A 304 -28.49 -1.07 -7.66
CA LEU A 304 -27.21 -1.51 -8.21
C LEU A 304 -26.42 -2.38 -7.24
N TYR A 305 -26.30 -1.99 -5.97
CA TYR A 305 -25.55 -2.81 -5.01
C TYR A 305 -26.31 -4.06 -4.55
N ALA A 306 -27.64 -4.07 -4.68
CA ALA A 306 -28.47 -5.25 -4.41
C ALA A 306 -28.40 -6.28 -5.55
N LYS A 307 -28.27 -5.81 -6.81
CA LYS A 307 -28.19 -6.67 -8.01
C LYS A 307 -26.78 -7.15 -8.35
N HIS A 308 -25.72 -6.47 -7.89
CA HIS A 308 -24.34 -6.80 -8.23
C HIS A 308 -23.60 -7.55 -7.12
N LEU A 309 -22.98 -8.67 -7.54
CA LEU A 309 -21.91 -9.41 -6.86
C LEU A 309 -20.72 -8.47 -6.61
N PHE A 310 -20.70 -7.79 -5.47
CA PHE A 310 -19.49 -7.22 -4.90
C PHE A 310 -18.96 -8.15 -3.84
#